data_AF-A0A534T2V2-F1
#
_entry.id   AF-A0A534T2V2-F1
#
_cell.length_a   1.000
_cell.length_b   1.000
_cell.length_c   1.000
_cell.angle_alpha   90.00
_cell.angle_beta   90.00
_cell.angle_gamma   90.00
#
_symmetry.space_group_name_H-M   'P 1'
#
loop_
_entity.id
_entity.type
_entity.pdbx_description
1 polymer ?
#
loop_
_entity_poly.entity_id
_entity_poly.type
_entity_poly.pdbx_seq_one_letter_code
_entity_poly.pdbx_strand_id
1 'polypeptide(L)'
;MGELPRPGAPARHRRRRALDLAGYADLVSRHNRFYARVQRKAPAPWSILYSFPPCDPGHPVYPNCVPAGTYETNYYADPAAVVPGDPVSFEIDEAALGVWTMWDHYQHVTDLGAAAAYLADVCPSIQLGADNLAACKDSSNNLQCMANEDDNIPLTQGLQGAETVLLALRNAIAAAPACGFDAPRVLGWETRAMELEQAIRDNFFVATAPAHFEGGRPAWLLWPVGFFLPGDPAALSHAEFLKARAIDPILTRTAPLGAYNSEELLARAQLFRQLADTTSLAETQDQVRFFIHELTTPGTHHISEAYARVNLDLNGDGILPDYQPQNDAPHVWEHAYLYAAAMVAFGSR
;
A
#
# COMPACT_ATOMS: atom_id res chain seq x y z
N MET A 1 -17.63 7.48 -26.75
CA MET A 1 -17.58 6.77 -25.45
C MET A 1 -16.19 7.01 -24.92
N GLY A 2 -16.03 7.84 -23.90
CA GLY A 2 -14.73 8.14 -23.31
C GLY A 2 -14.31 7.01 -22.38
N GLU A 3 -13.15 6.40 -22.65
CA GLU A 3 -12.48 5.53 -21.70
C GLU A 3 -12.03 6.38 -20.51
N LEU A 4 -12.53 6.05 -19.32
CA LEU A 4 -11.95 6.51 -18.07
C LEU A 4 -10.60 5.79 -17.88
N PRO A 5 -9.51 6.51 -17.54
CA PRO A 5 -8.29 5.87 -17.06
C PRO A 5 -8.63 5.04 -15.81
N ARG A 6 -8.05 3.84 -15.74
CA ARG A 6 -8.34 2.86 -14.70
C ARG A 6 -7.17 2.85 -13.73
N PRO A 7 -7.40 2.93 -12.41
CA PRO A 7 -6.32 2.83 -11.45
C PRO A 7 -5.74 1.40 -11.42
N GLY A 8 -4.40 1.31 -11.32
CA GLY A 8 -3.61 0.07 -11.21
C GLY A 8 -3.90 -0.76 -9.95
N ALA A 9 -3.18 -1.86 -9.78
CA ALA A 9 -3.29 -2.84 -8.69
C ALA A 9 -3.11 -2.23 -7.29
N PRO A 10 -2.02 -1.46 -7.04
CA PRO A 10 -1.70 -0.98 -5.69
C PRO A 10 -2.77 -0.02 -5.12
N ALA A 11 -3.51 0.65 -6.02
CA ALA A 11 -4.61 1.56 -5.69
C ALA A 11 -5.81 0.89 -4.96
N ARG A 12 -5.91 -0.44 -5.00
CA ARG A 12 -7.14 -1.16 -4.60
C ARG A 12 -7.21 -1.54 -3.14
N HIS A 13 -6.07 -1.70 -2.47
CA HIS A 13 -6.01 -2.18 -1.08
C HIS A 13 -6.30 -1.07 -0.06
N ARG A 14 -5.97 0.19 -0.38
CA ARG A 14 -6.20 1.35 0.51
C ARG A 14 -7.59 1.93 0.38
N ARG A 15 -8.17 1.87 -0.82
CA ARG A 15 -9.60 2.12 -1.04
C ARG A 15 -10.46 1.24 -0.13
N ARG A 16 -10.06 -0.02 0.06
CA ARG A 16 -10.77 -0.95 0.94
C ARG A 16 -10.76 -0.47 2.40
N ARG A 17 -9.61 -0.02 2.90
CA ARG A 17 -9.54 0.61 4.22
C ARG A 17 -10.47 1.82 4.35
N ALA A 18 -10.47 2.71 3.37
CA ALA A 18 -11.37 3.87 3.36
C ALA A 18 -12.85 3.46 3.34
N LEU A 19 -13.21 2.43 2.55
CA LEU A 19 -14.57 1.88 2.50
C LEU A 19 -14.98 1.23 3.83
N ASP A 20 -14.08 0.48 4.46
CA ASP A 20 -14.32 -0.09 5.79
C ASP A 20 -14.55 1.00 6.84
N LEU A 21 -13.70 2.04 6.86
CA LEU A 21 -13.88 3.21 7.73
C LEU A 21 -15.22 3.94 7.48
N ALA A 22 -15.68 3.94 6.23
CA ALA A 22 -16.96 4.51 5.84
C ALA A 22 -18.17 3.58 6.09
N GLY A 23 -17.95 2.36 6.60
CA GLY A 23 -19.00 1.40 6.95
C GLY A 23 -19.47 0.51 5.78
N TYR A 24 -18.72 0.46 4.67
CA TYR A 24 -19.02 -0.35 3.49
C TYR A 24 -18.27 -1.69 3.48
N ALA A 25 -18.26 -2.38 4.62
CA ALA A 25 -17.57 -3.65 4.77
C ALA A 25 -18.05 -4.73 3.78
N ASP A 26 -19.32 -4.70 3.35
CA ASP A 26 -19.86 -5.63 2.37
C ASP A 26 -19.20 -5.48 0.98
N LEU A 27 -18.91 -4.24 0.56
CA LEU A 27 -18.21 -3.94 -0.69
C LEU A 27 -16.77 -4.45 -0.63
N VAL A 28 -16.08 -4.23 0.49
CA VAL A 28 -14.72 -4.71 0.69
C VAL A 28 -14.67 -6.24 0.68
N SER A 29 -15.60 -6.88 1.37
CA SER A 29 -15.80 -8.33 1.38
C SER A 29 -15.98 -8.92 -0.03
N ARG A 30 -16.81 -8.31 -0.88
CA ARG A 30 -16.97 -8.73 -2.28
C ARG A 30 -15.67 -8.57 -3.08
N HIS A 31 -14.97 -7.47 -2.86
CA HIS A 31 -13.73 -7.17 -3.57
C HIS A 31 -12.57 -8.09 -3.17
N ASN A 32 -12.43 -8.41 -1.88
CA ASN A 32 -11.42 -9.36 -1.39
C ASN A 32 -11.69 -10.77 -1.92
N ARG A 33 -12.95 -11.20 -2.03
CA ARG A 33 -13.31 -12.46 -2.70
C ARG A 33 -13.00 -12.47 -4.19
N PHE A 34 -13.19 -11.34 -4.89
CA PHE A 34 -12.73 -11.21 -6.26
C PHE A 34 -11.21 -11.44 -6.35
N TYR A 35 -10.43 -10.80 -5.48
CA TYR A 35 -8.99 -10.99 -5.43
C TYR A 35 -8.59 -12.43 -5.11
N ALA A 36 -9.19 -13.04 -4.09
CA ALA A 36 -8.95 -14.44 -3.76
C ALA A 36 -9.23 -15.37 -4.95
N ARG A 37 -10.26 -15.07 -5.75
CA ARG A 37 -10.60 -15.80 -6.98
C ARG A 37 -9.58 -15.61 -8.10
N VAL A 38 -9.10 -14.39 -8.35
CA VAL A 38 -8.19 -14.09 -9.47
C VAL A 38 -6.71 -14.29 -9.13
N GLN A 39 -6.37 -14.49 -7.86
CA GLN A 39 -5.02 -14.84 -7.45
C GLN A 39 -4.53 -16.08 -8.20
N ARG A 40 -3.32 -15.99 -8.72
CA ARG A 40 -2.66 -17.09 -9.43
C ARG A 40 -2.47 -18.29 -8.50
N LYS A 41 -3.10 -19.42 -8.80
CA LYS A 41 -3.10 -20.63 -7.95
C LYS A 41 -1.93 -21.59 -8.20
N ALA A 42 -1.31 -21.47 -9.37
CA ALA A 42 -0.13 -22.23 -9.76
C ALA A 42 0.83 -21.30 -10.52
N PRO A 43 2.14 -21.57 -10.52
CA PRO A 43 3.09 -20.74 -11.26
C PRO A 43 2.72 -20.64 -12.75
N ALA A 44 2.99 -19.49 -13.36
CA ALA A 44 2.69 -19.24 -14.77
C ALA A 44 3.97 -18.99 -15.57
N PRO A 45 4.14 -19.65 -16.73
CA PRO A 45 5.34 -19.53 -17.57
C PRO A 45 5.23 -18.36 -18.57
N TRP A 46 4.47 -17.31 -18.26
CA TRP A 46 4.19 -16.23 -19.21
C TRP A 46 4.12 -14.87 -18.53
N SER A 47 4.50 -13.85 -19.30
CA SER A 47 4.36 -12.41 -19.06
C SER A 47 4.59 -11.72 -20.39
N ILE A 48 3.97 -10.55 -20.59
CA ILE A 48 4.17 -9.76 -21.81
C ILE A 48 5.55 -9.09 -21.81
N LEU A 49 6.10 -8.75 -20.64
CA LEU A 49 7.35 -8.00 -20.51
C LEU A 49 8.61 -8.87 -20.62
N TYR A 50 8.53 -10.14 -20.22
CA TYR A 50 9.70 -11.00 -20.07
C TYR A 50 9.58 -12.26 -20.92
N SER A 51 10.72 -12.68 -21.47
CA SER A 51 10.87 -14.00 -22.09
C SER A 51 11.35 -14.98 -21.03
N PHE A 52 10.66 -16.10 -20.88
CA PHE A 52 10.92 -17.09 -19.85
C PHE A 52 11.67 -18.31 -20.42
N PRO A 53 12.69 -18.84 -19.73
CA PRO A 53 13.02 -20.26 -19.88
C PRO A 53 11.83 -21.11 -19.41
N PRO A 54 11.81 -22.43 -19.66
CA PRO A 54 10.78 -23.31 -19.10
C PRO A 54 10.69 -23.14 -17.57
N CYS A 55 9.49 -22.79 -17.06
CA CYS A 55 9.25 -22.63 -15.63
C CYS A 55 9.47 -23.95 -14.89
N ASP A 56 10.26 -23.93 -13.81
CA ASP A 56 10.34 -25.00 -12.82
C ASP A 56 9.23 -24.78 -11.76
N PRO A 57 8.16 -25.60 -11.75
CA PRO A 57 7.08 -25.42 -10.78
C PRO A 57 7.50 -25.73 -9.34
N GLY A 58 8.60 -26.46 -9.13
CA GLY A 58 9.15 -26.73 -7.81
C GLY A 58 9.92 -25.54 -7.23
N HIS A 59 10.43 -24.67 -8.10
CA HIS A 59 11.21 -23.48 -7.74
C HIS A 59 10.85 -22.29 -8.65
N PRO A 60 9.63 -21.77 -8.57
CA PRO A 60 9.23 -20.63 -9.40
C PRO A 60 9.95 -19.36 -8.93
N VAL A 61 10.88 -18.86 -9.74
CA VAL A 61 11.63 -17.63 -9.47
C VAL A 61 11.36 -16.61 -10.56
N TYR A 62 10.96 -15.40 -10.19
CA TYR A 62 10.78 -14.30 -11.13
C TYR A 62 12.15 -13.73 -11.58
N PRO A 63 12.35 -13.34 -12.86
CA PRO A 63 11.40 -13.33 -13.98
C PRO A 63 11.47 -14.60 -14.84
N ASN A 64 11.84 -15.76 -14.27
CA ASN A 64 11.88 -17.05 -14.99
C ASN A 64 10.58 -17.85 -14.84
N CYS A 65 9.77 -17.52 -13.85
CA CYS A 65 8.40 -17.96 -13.71
C CYS A 65 7.63 -16.96 -12.85
N VAL A 66 6.36 -16.73 -13.17
CA VAL A 66 5.49 -15.93 -12.30
C VAL A 66 4.98 -16.82 -11.16
N PRO A 67 5.31 -16.53 -9.89
CA PRO A 67 4.97 -17.44 -8.79
C PRO A 67 3.46 -17.56 -8.54
N ALA A 68 3.03 -18.65 -7.90
CA ALA A 68 1.69 -18.70 -7.31
C ALA A 68 1.54 -17.66 -6.18
N GLY A 69 0.30 -17.32 -5.81
CA GLY A 69 0.03 -16.36 -4.73
C GLY A 69 0.07 -14.90 -5.16
N THR A 70 0.38 -14.64 -6.43
CA THR A 70 0.51 -13.31 -7.04
C THR A 70 -0.71 -12.94 -7.88
N TYR A 71 -0.73 -11.71 -8.39
CA TYR A 71 -1.79 -11.13 -9.21
C TYR A 71 -1.19 -10.53 -10.48
N GLU A 72 -2.04 -10.36 -11.49
CA GLU A 72 -1.76 -9.38 -12.56
C GLU A 72 -2.04 -7.99 -11.99
N THR A 73 -1.33 -6.96 -12.46
CA THR A 73 -1.45 -5.62 -11.89
C THR A 73 -2.81 -4.99 -12.20
N ASN A 74 -3.48 -5.38 -13.27
CA ASN A 74 -4.89 -5.08 -13.40
C ASN A 74 -5.66 -6.15 -14.17
N TYR A 75 -6.98 -6.08 -14.02
CA TYR A 75 -7.91 -6.95 -14.72
C TYR A 75 -8.98 -6.11 -15.39
N TYR A 76 -9.42 -6.52 -16.58
CA TYR A 76 -10.65 -6.01 -17.18
C TYR A 76 -11.86 -6.39 -16.30
N ALA A 77 -12.88 -5.54 -16.29
CA ALA A 77 -14.09 -5.71 -15.48
C ALA A 77 -15.06 -6.77 -16.04
N ASP A 78 -14.58 -7.70 -16.86
CA ASP A 78 -15.41 -8.76 -17.44
C ASP A 78 -15.78 -9.78 -16.36
N PRO A 79 -17.08 -9.96 -16.03
CA PRO A 79 -17.48 -10.95 -15.04
C PRO A 79 -17.31 -12.40 -15.53
N ALA A 80 -17.19 -12.62 -16.85
CA ALA A 80 -17.09 -13.94 -17.46
C ALA A 80 -15.65 -14.44 -17.61
N ALA A 81 -14.65 -13.55 -17.56
CA ALA A 81 -13.26 -13.91 -17.77
C ALA A 81 -12.30 -13.09 -16.89
N VAL A 82 -11.27 -13.75 -16.40
CA VAL A 82 -10.13 -13.10 -15.73
C VAL A 82 -9.13 -12.71 -16.81
N VAL A 83 -9.24 -11.48 -17.29
CA VAL A 83 -8.38 -10.97 -18.37
C VAL A 83 -7.42 -9.93 -17.79
N PRO A 84 -6.10 -10.19 -17.78
CA PRO A 84 -5.08 -9.19 -17.44
C PRO A 84 -5.21 -7.97 -18.37
N GLY A 85 -5.08 -6.76 -17.84
CA GLY A 85 -5.14 -5.53 -18.65
C GLY A 85 -3.84 -4.72 -18.70
N ASP A 86 -2.78 -5.24 -18.09
CA ASP A 86 -1.47 -4.60 -17.96
C ASP A 86 -0.37 -5.59 -18.38
N PRO A 87 0.74 -5.12 -18.96
CA PRO A 87 1.89 -5.97 -19.26
C PRO A 87 2.65 -6.52 -18.03
N VAL A 88 2.55 -5.89 -16.85
CA VAL A 88 3.23 -6.36 -15.63
C VAL A 88 2.45 -7.53 -15.00
N SER A 89 3.11 -8.70 -14.90
CA SER A 89 2.44 -9.94 -14.44
C SER A 89 2.68 -10.29 -12.98
N PHE A 90 3.58 -9.56 -12.30
CA PHE A 90 3.86 -9.70 -10.88
C PHE A 90 4.57 -8.46 -10.32
N GLU A 91 3.84 -7.74 -9.47
CA GLU A 91 4.38 -6.76 -8.53
C GLU A 91 4.47 -7.39 -7.13
N ILE A 92 5.61 -7.23 -6.48
CA ILE A 92 5.81 -7.81 -5.15
C ILE A 92 4.95 -7.13 -4.09
N ASP A 93 4.79 -5.82 -4.19
CA ASP A 93 3.96 -5.03 -3.30
C ASP A 93 2.47 -5.29 -3.53
N GLU A 94 2.00 -5.53 -4.77
CA GLU A 94 0.61 -5.94 -5.01
C GLU A 94 0.30 -7.31 -4.39
N ALA A 95 1.20 -8.29 -4.55
CA ALA A 95 1.04 -9.60 -3.93
C ALA A 95 0.96 -9.49 -2.40
N ALA A 96 1.81 -8.66 -1.83
CA ALA A 96 1.86 -8.41 -0.39
C ALA A 96 0.65 -7.62 0.14
N LEU A 97 0.25 -6.55 -0.52
CA LEU A 97 -0.94 -5.77 -0.16
C LEU A 97 -2.23 -6.59 -0.31
N GLY A 98 -2.25 -7.56 -1.22
CA GLY A 98 -3.33 -8.56 -1.33
C GLY A 98 -3.49 -9.41 -0.06
N VAL A 99 -2.39 -9.83 0.56
CA VAL A 99 -2.44 -10.55 1.87
C VAL A 99 -2.93 -9.61 2.97
N TRP A 100 -2.34 -8.41 3.06
CA TRP A 100 -2.71 -7.41 4.07
C TRP A 100 -4.19 -7.06 4.02
N THR A 101 -4.73 -6.69 2.85
CA THR A 101 -6.11 -6.24 2.73
C THR A 101 -7.12 -7.31 3.13
N MET A 102 -6.79 -8.59 2.89
CA MET A 102 -7.68 -9.70 3.24
C MET A 102 -7.78 -9.87 4.74
N TRP A 103 -6.66 -9.74 5.47
CA TRP A 103 -6.65 -9.85 6.92
C TRP A 103 -7.13 -8.57 7.62
N ASP A 104 -6.71 -7.38 7.16
CA ASP A 104 -7.13 -6.10 7.75
C ASP A 104 -8.65 -5.93 7.68
N HIS A 105 -9.27 -6.30 6.55
CA HIS A 105 -10.72 -6.24 6.39
C HIS A 105 -11.47 -7.14 7.38
N TYR A 106 -10.93 -8.31 7.73
CA TYR A 106 -11.59 -9.22 8.68
C TYR A 106 -11.89 -8.53 10.02
N GLN A 107 -11.07 -7.56 10.44
CA GLN A 107 -11.28 -6.76 11.65
C GLN A 107 -12.54 -5.87 11.60
N HIS A 108 -13.10 -5.64 10.41
CA HIS A 108 -14.32 -4.85 10.19
C HIS A 108 -15.57 -5.71 9.98
N VAL A 109 -15.43 -7.05 9.91
CA VAL A 109 -16.56 -7.97 9.77
C VAL A 109 -17.07 -8.35 11.16
N THR A 110 -18.15 -7.70 11.60
CA THR A 110 -18.68 -7.83 12.96
C THR A 110 -19.66 -8.98 13.14
N ASP A 111 -20.35 -9.39 12.08
CA ASP A 111 -21.24 -10.56 12.11
C ASP A 111 -20.41 -11.85 12.07
N LEU A 112 -20.51 -12.69 13.10
CA LEU A 112 -19.69 -13.89 13.26
C LEU A 112 -19.89 -14.91 12.12
N GLY A 113 -21.11 -15.03 11.60
CA GLY A 113 -21.41 -15.93 10.48
C GLY A 113 -20.76 -15.46 9.19
N ALA A 114 -20.86 -14.17 8.89
CA ALA A 114 -20.21 -13.52 7.77
C ALA A 114 -18.68 -13.56 7.88
N ALA A 115 -18.15 -13.40 9.11
CA ALA A 115 -16.71 -13.48 9.38
C ALA A 115 -16.17 -14.89 9.07
N ALA A 116 -16.85 -15.93 9.55
CA ALA A 116 -16.47 -17.31 9.27
C ALA A 116 -16.53 -17.64 7.77
N ALA A 117 -17.60 -17.23 7.08
CA ALA A 117 -17.73 -17.42 5.64
C ALA A 117 -16.66 -16.65 4.86
N TYR A 118 -16.35 -15.42 5.27
CA TYR A 118 -15.28 -14.63 4.67
C TYR A 118 -13.91 -15.29 4.82
N LEU A 119 -13.55 -15.74 6.02
CA LEU A 119 -12.28 -16.43 6.26
C LEU A 119 -12.16 -17.71 5.44
N ALA A 120 -13.23 -18.51 5.33
CA ALA A 120 -13.24 -19.71 4.49
C ALA A 120 -12.86 -19.40 3.03
N ASP A 121 -13.28 -18.24 2.51
CA ASP A 121 -13.00 -17.83 1.13
C ASP A 121 -11.58 -17.26 0.95
N VAL A 122 -11.03 -16.54 1.94
CA VAL A 122 -9.77 -15.79 1.77
C VAL A 122 -8.54 -16.43 2.41
N CYS A 123 -8.69 -17.25 3.44
CA CYS A 123 -7.55 -17.88 4.14
C CYS A 123 -6.64 -18.69 3.20
N PRO A 124 -7.14 -19.47 2.21
CA PRO A 124 -6.27 -20.13 1.24
C PRO A 124 -5.41 -19.15 0.43
N SER A 125 -5.95 -17.96 0.14
CA SER A 125 -5.23 -16.91 -0.59
C SER A 125 -4.20 -16.17 0.25
N ILE A 126 -4.51 -15.92 1.52
CA ILE A 126 -3.56 -15.39 2.51
C ILE A 126 -2.36 -16.34 2.62
N GLN A 127 -2.62 -17.64 2.82
CA GLN A 127 -1.56 -18.64 2.94
C GLN A 127 -0.68 -18.69 1.69
N LEU A 128 -1.30 -18.78 0.51
CA LEU A 128 -0.56 -18.90 -0.75
C LEU A 128 0.29 -17.65 -1.04
N GLY A 129 -0.23 -16.46 -0.75
CA GLY A 129 0.52 -15.21 -0.85
C GLY A 129 1.71 -15.19 0.11
N ALA A 130 1.49 -15.52 1.38
CA ALA A 130 2.54 -15.53 2.40
C ALA A 130 3.63 -16.58 2.12
N ASP A 131 3.27 -17.78 1.66
CA ASP A 131 4.22 -18.83 1.28
C ASP A 131 5.14 -18.36 0.13
N ASN A 132 4.57 -17.72 -0.89
CA ASN A 132 5.34 -17.14 -1.99
C ASN A 132 6.27 -16.01 -1.50
N LEU A 133 5.73 -15.05 -0.76
CA LEU A 133 6.49 -13.90 -0.28
C LEU A 133 7.60 -14.30 0.70
N ALA A 134 7.39 -15.36 1.49
CA ALA A 134 8.42 -15.90 2.35
C ALA A 134 9.55 -16.58 1.56
N ALA A 135 9.21 -17.28 0.46
CA ALA A 135 10.16 -17.93 -0.43
C ALA A 135 10.93 -16.94 -1.33
N CYS A 136 10.35 -15.79 -1.64
CA CYS A 136 10.98 -14.70 -2.38
C CYS A 136 12.01 -13.97 -1.51
N LYS A 137 13.16 -14.62 -1.27
CA LYS A 137 14.28 -14.12 -0.49
C LYS A 137 15.53 -14.05 -1.35
N ASP A 138 16.26 -12.94 -1.24
CA ASP A 138 17.64 -12.84 -1.67
C ASP A 138 18.58 -13.24 -0.52
N SER A 139 19.36 -14.30 -0.73
CA SER A 139 20.26 -14.83 0.30
C SER A 139 21.51 -13.98 0.52
N SER A 140 21.82 -13.03 -0.37
CA SER A 140 23.01 -12.18 -0.27
C SER A 140 22.85 -11.01 0.70
N ASN A 141 21.62 -10.51 0.86
CA ASN A 141 21.31 -9.34 1.69
C ASN A 141 20.06 -9.50 2.58
N ASN A 142 19.41 -10.67 2.54
CA ASN A 142 18.18 -10.98 3.27
C ASN A 142 16.96 -10.11 2.92
N LEU A 143 17.02 -9.29 1.86
CA LEU A 143 15.86 -8.60 1.31
C LEU A 143 14.96 -9.56 0.52
N GLN A 144 13.83 -9.07 0.05
CA GLN A 144 12.96 -9.77 -0.90
C GLN A 144 13.69 -10.09 -2.21
N CYS A 145 13.25 -11.09 -2.96
CA CYS A 145 13.81 -11.32 -4.30
C CYS A 145 13.53 -10.12 -5.24
N MET A 146 14.35 -9.98 -6.29
CA MET A 146 14.13 -8.93 -7.31
C MET A 146 12.78 -9.13 -8.01
N ALA A 147 11.95 -8.08 -8.05
CA ALA A 147 10.63 -8.11 -8.66
C ALA A 147 10.25 -6.73 -9.20
N ASN A 148 9.15 -6.61 -9.95
CA ASN A 148 8.56 -5.30 -10.21
C ASN A 148 8.02 -4.74 -8.88
N GLU A 149 8.20 -3.44 -8.68
CA GLU A 149 7.65 -2.66 -7.57
C GLU A 149 6.86 -1.50 -8.17
N ASP A 150 5.55 -1.46 -7.93
CA ASP A 150 4.62 -0.58 -8.69
C ASP A 150 4.76 -0.80 -10.21
N ASP A 151 4.36 0.20 -11.01
CA ASP A 151 4.51 0.24 -12.47
C ASP A 151 5.99 0.22 -12.99
N ASN A 152 6.99 -0.01 -12.12
CA ASN A 152 8.40 0.00 -12.50
C ASN A 152 8.80 -1.30 -13.23
N ILE A 153 8.98 -1.21 -14.55
CA ILE A 153 9.38 -2.34 -15.41
C ILE A 153 10.75 -2.94 -15.04
N PRO A 154 11.80 -2.17 -14.70
CA PRO A 154 13.01 -2.77 -14.15
C PRO A 154 12.71 -3.52 -12.85
N LEU A 155 13.29 -4.72 -12.70
CA LEU A 155 13.22 -5.42 -11.42
C LEU A 155 14.04 -4.65 -10.39
N THR A 156 13.48 -4.43 -9.22
CA THR A 156 14.10 -3.72 -8.10
C THR A 156 13.93 -4.50 -6.80
N GLN A 157 14.63 -4.03 -5.78
CA GLN A 157 14.60 -4.54 -4.41
C GLN A 157 14.69 -3.33 -3.48
N GLY A 158 13.67 -2.49 -3.54
CA GLY A 158 13.57 -1.24 -2.80
C GLY A 158 12.86 -1.40 -1.46
N LEU A 159 12.72 -0.28 -0.76
CA LEU A 159 11.99 -0.21 0.50
C LEU A 159 10.51 -0.60 0.33
N GLN A 160 9.87 -0.15 -0.76
CA GLN A 160 8.46 -0.42 -1.08
C GLN A 160 8.13 -1.92 -1.08
N GLY A 161 8.93 -2.73 -1.78
CA GLY A 161 8.75 -4.18 -1.77
C GLY A 161 9.10 -4.78 -0.42
N ALA A 162 10.19 -4.33 0.22
CA ALA A 162 10.64 -4.89 1.49
C ALA A 162 9.60 -4.72 2.60
N GLU A 163 9.09 -3.50 2.76
CA GLU A 163 8.16 -3.17 3.83
C GLU A 163 6.78 -3.82 3.61
N THR A 164 6.32 -3.95 2.36
CA THR A 164 5.07 -4.65 2.07
C THR A 164 5.18 -6.15 2.29
N VAL A 165 6.30 -6.78 1.90
CA VAL A 165 6.53 -8.19 2.24
C VAL A 165 6.51 -8.39 3.75
N LEU A 166 7.16 -7.51 4.51
CA LEU A 166 7.11 -7.56 5.97
C LEU A 166 5.68 -7.43 6.51
N LEU A 167 4.90 -6.48 5.97
CA LEU A 167 3.47 -6.32 6.29
C LEU A 167 2.69 -7.61 6.01
N ALA A 168 2.84 -8.20 4.82
CA ALA A 168 2.13 -9.41 4.44
C ALA A 168 2.44 -10.59 5.38
N LEU A 169 3.71 -10.81 5.70
CA LEU A 169 4.13 -11.88 6.61
C LEU A 169 3.54 -11.66 8.01
N ARG A 170 3.63 -10.44 8.56
CA ARG A 170 3.03 -10.10 9.87
C ARG A 170 1.51 -10.32 9.89
N ASN A 171 0.81 -9.95 8.80
CA ASN A 171 -0.63 -10.16 8.68
C ASN A 171 -1.00 -11.64 8.53
N ALA A 172 -0.21 -12.44 7.82
CA ALA A 172 -0.42 -13.88 7.71
C ALA A 172 -0.19 -14.62 9.04
N ILE A 173 0.84 -14.22 9.81
CA ILE A 173 1.08 -14.71 11.16
C ILE A 173 -0.10 -14.36 12.08
N ALA A 174 -0.57 -13.11 12.04
CA ALA A 174 -1.75 -12.68 12.80
C ALA A 174 -3.03 -13.42 12.40
N ALA A 175 -3.16 -13.78 11.12
CA ALA A 175 -4.29 -14.56 10.61
C ALA A 175 -4.26 -16.04 11.02
N ALA A 176 -3.09 -16.57 11.41
CA ALA A 176 -2.90 -18.00 11.63
C ALA A 176 -3.90 -18.66 12.60
N PRO A 177 -4.23 -18.07 13.77
CA PRO A 177 -5.21 -18.67 14.67
C PRO A 177 -6.62 -18.75 14.07
N ALA A 178 -7.03 -17.73 13.30
CA ALA A 178 -8.35 -17.66 12.70
C ALA A 178 -8.48 -18.53 11.44
N CYS A 179 -7.39 -18.64 10.67
CA CYS A 179 -7.33 -19.44 9.45
C CYS A 179 -6.92 -20.90 9.67
N GLY A 180 -6.42 -21.25 10.86
CA GLY A 180 -5.97 -22.61 11.18
C GLY A 180 -4.71 -23.03 10.42
N PHE A 181 -3.79 -22.09 10.16
CA PHE A 181 -2.51 -22.40 9.51
C PHE A 181 -1.61 -23.25 10.44
N ASP A 182 -0.85 -24.18 9.86
CA ASP A 182 0.00 -25.07 10.65
C ASP A 182 1.20 -24.35 11.27
N ALA A 183 1.58 -24.77 12.48
CA ALA A 183 2.64 -24.11 13.25
C ALA A 183 4.01 -24.09 12.55
N PRO A 184 4.49 -25.15 11.87
CA PRO A 184 5.74 -25.11 11.13
C PRO A 184 5.77 -24.05 10.02
N ARG A 185 4.69 -23.92 9.25
CA ARG A 185 4.57 -22.86 8.22
C ARG A 185 4.64 -21.47 8.84
N VAL A 186 3.86 -21.23 9.90
CA VAL A 186 3.83 -19.94 10.60
C VAL A 186 5.20 -19.58 11.17
N LEU A 187 5.92 -20.53 11.76
CA LEU A 187 7.28 -20.31 12.25
C LEU A 187 8.26 -19.92 11.13
N GLY A 188 8.08 -20.49 9.92
CA GLY A 188 8.83 -20.09 8.73
C GLY A 188 8.59 -18.63 8.36
N TRP A 189 7.33 -18.18 8.39
CA TRP A 189 6.98 -16.79 8.13
C TRP A 189 7.51 -15.85 9.21
N GLU A 190 7.44 -16.23 10.50
CA GLU A 190 8.02 -15.45 11.62
C GLU A 190 9.53 -15.27 11.45
N THR A 191 10.24 -16.36 11.15
CA THR A 191 11.68 -16.33 10.89
C THR A 191 12.00 -15.37 9.75
N ARG A 192 11.27 -15.48 8.64
CA ARG A 192 11.48 -14.61 7.49
C ARG A 192 11.17 -13.15 7.77
N ALA A 193 10.10 -12.87 8.53
CA ALA A 193 9.74 -11.51 8.90
C ALA A 193 10.83 -10.85 9.76
N MET A 194 11.42 -11.58 10.72
CA MET A 194 12.52 -11.07 11.54
C MET A 194 13.78 -10.78 10.69
N GLU A 195 14.14 -11.68 9.78
CA GLU A 195 15.28 -11.47 8.88
C GLU A 195 15.08 -10.23 8.00
N LEU A 196 13.89 -10.08 7.43
CA LEU A 196 13.56 -8.96 6.54
C LEU A 196 13.48 -7.64 7.31
N GLU A 197 12.93 -7.64 8.52
CA GLU A 197 12.92 -6.46 9.39
C GLU A 197 14.35 -5.96 9.65
N GLN A 198 15.28 -6.87 9.98
CA GLN A 198 16.68 -6.50 10.14
C GLN A 198 17.30 -6.00 8.82
N ALA A 199 17.03 -6.67 7.71
CA ALA A 199 17.53 -6.25 6.40
C ALA A 199 17.03 -4.85 6.00
N ILE A 200 15.79 -4.49 6.36
CA ILE A 200 15.27 -3.12 6.13
C ILE A 200 16.08 -2.09 6.91
N ARG A 201 16.44 -2.37 8.17
CA ARG A 201 17.31 -1.49 8.98
C ARG A 201 18.70 -1.35 8.36
N ASP A 202 19.28 -2.45 7.92
CA ASP A 202 20.65 -2.47 7.41
C ASP A 202 20.80 -1.76 6.07
N ASN A 203 19.76 -1.79 5.22
CA ASN A 203 19.85 -1.31 3.83
C ASN A 203 19.20 0.06 3.59
N PHE A 204 18.19 0.45 4.36
CA PHE A 204 17.40 1.66 4.08
C PHE A 204 17.49 2.75 5.15
N PHE A 205 18.05 2.43 6.33
CA PHE A 205 18.15 3.44 7.40
C PHE A 205 19.25 4.46 7.11
N VAL A 206 18.87 5.73 7.16
CA VAL A 206 19.74 6.89 7.02
C VAL A 206 19.85 7.58 8.38
N ALA A 207 21.04 7.57 8.97
CA ALA A 207 21.29 8.08 10.31
C ALA A 207 21.48 9.61 10.39
N THR A 208 21.52 10.32 9.26
CA THR A 208 21.64 11.79 9.25
C THR A 208 20.33 12.44 9.69
N ALA A 209 20.39 13.59 10.37
CA ALA A 209 19.20 14.24 10.90
C ALA A 209 18.32 14.88 9.80
N PRO A 210 16.99 14.67 9.80
CA PRO A 210 16.26 13.72 10.66
C PRO A 210 16.57 12.28 10.23
N ALA A 211 16.88 11.40 11.20
CA ALA A 211 17.09 9.99 10.92
C ALA A 211 15.80 9.37 10.34
N HIS A 212 15.91 8.63 9.26
CA HIS A 212 14.77 8.17 8.48
C HIS A 212 15.11 6.91 7.68
N PHE A 213 14.12 6.36 7.01
CA PHE A 213 14.29 5.30 6.03
C PHE A 213 14.07 5.85 4.63
N GLU A 214 15.03 5.61 3.73
CA GLU A 214 15.00 6.12 2.37
C GLU A 214 14.58 5.03 1.37
N GLY A 215 13.73 5.40 0.41
CA GLY A 215 13.24 4.49 -0.63
C GLY A 215 11.87 4.91 -1.16
N GLY A 216 11.27 4.03 -1.97
CA GLY A 216 9.89 4.17 -2.44
C GLY A 216 8.91 4.07 -1.25
N ARG A 217 7.93 4.98 -1.24
CA ARG A 217 6.76 4.99 -0.33
C ARG A 217 7.05 4.79 1.18
N PRO A 218 8.03 5.53 1.74
CA PRO A 218 8.55 5.30 3.08
C PRO A 218 7.53 5.51 4.21
N ALA A 219 6.37 6.11 3.95
CA ALA A 219 5.31 6.24 4.93
C ALA A 219 4.70 4.90 5.37
N TRP A 220 4.79 3.86 4.54
CA TRP A 220 4.23 2.56 4.90
C TRP A 220 4.88 1.95 6.14
N LEU A 221 6.16 2.22 6.40
CA LEU A 221 6.82 1.86 7.66
C LEU A 221 6.08 2.36 8.90
N LEU A 222 5.52 3.58 8.88
CA LEU A 222 4.66 4.05 9.98
C LEU A 222 3.31 3.38 9.91
N TRP A 223 2.65 3.42 8.75
CA TRP A 223 1.37 2.79 8.52
C TRP A 223 1.23 2.37 7.06
N PRO A 224 0.88 1.10 6.75
CA PRO A 224 0.27 0.12 7.68
C PRO A 224 1.26 -0.87 8.33
N VAL A 225 2.56 -0.83 8.01
CA VAL A 225 3.52 -1.86 8.45
C VAL A 225 3.67 -1.90 9.96
N GLY A 226 3.61 -0.73 10.62
CA GLY A 226 3.90 -0.62 12.05
C GLY A 226 5.31 -1.11 12.36
N PHE A 227 6.29 -0.61 11.60
CA PHE A 227 7.68 -1.07 11.65
C PHE A 227 8.36 -0.74 12.99
N PHE A 228 8.02 0.42 13.55
CA PHE A 228 8.63 0.94 14.75
C PHE A 228 7.98 0.39 16.02
N LEU A 229 8.78 0.21 17.06
CA LEU A 229 8.26 -0.11 18.39
C LEU A 229 7.49 1.10 18.97
N PRO A 230 6.50 0.88 19.85
CA PRO A 230 5.83 1.97 20.54
C PRO A 230 6.83 2.90 21.25
N GLY A 231 6.80 4.19 20.92
CA GLY A 231 7.68 5.20 21.50
C GLY A 231 9.11 5.23 20.92
N ASP A 232 9.40 4.49 19.85
CA ASP A 232 10.69 4.54 19.17
C ASP A 232 10.94 5.96 18.61
N PRO A 233 12.03 6.66 19.02
CA PRO A 233 12.33 8.00 18.52
C PRO A 233 12.56 8.04 17.01
N ALA A 234 12.95 6.92 16.39
CA ALA A 234 13.08 6.84 14.94
C ALA A 234 11.73 7.01 14.23
N ALA A 235 10.60 6.63 14.85
CA ALA A 235 9.27 6.85 14.27
C ALA A 235 8.95 8.34 14.16
N LEU A 236 9.24 9.12 15.21
CA LEU A 236 9.04 10.58 15.22
C LEU A 236 9.97 11.27 14.23
N SER A 237 11.25 10.88 14.22
CA SER A 237 12.23 11.41 13.27
C SER A 237 11.85 11.11 11.82
N HIS A 238 11.36 9.89 11.55
CA HIS A 238 10.85 9.51 10.23
C HIS A 238 9.59 10.28 9.85
N ALA A 239 8.65 10.51 10.78
CA ALA A 239 7.48 11.34 10.54
C ALA A 239 7.86 12.80 10.19
N GLU A 240 8.90 13.35 10.81
CA GLU A 240 9.43 14.67 10.45
C GLU A 240 10.08 14.69 9.07
N PHE A 241 10.80 13.63 8.70
CA PHE A 241 11.29 13.46 7.33
C PHE A 241 10.16 13.45 6.31
N LEU A 242 9.08 12.69 6.55
CA LEU A 242 7.91 12.63 5.67
C LEU A 242 7.25 14.00 5.49
N LYS A 243 7.11 14.77 6.58
CA LYS A 243 6.57 16.12 6.53
C LYS A 243 7.47 17.06 5.73
N ALA A 244 8.76 17.09 6.04
CA ALA A 244 9.71 17.97 5.38
C ALA A 244 9.81 17.69 3.87
N ARG A 245 9.73 16.42 3.47
CA ARG A 245 9.89 16.03 2.05
C ARG A 245 8.62 16.17 1.22
N ALA A 246 7.44 15.91 1.79
CA ALA A 246 6.21 15.71 1.02
C ALA A 246 5.04 16.61 1.45
N ILE A 247 5.05 17.21 2.64
CA ILE A 247 3.93 18.01 3.13
C ILE A 247 4.31 19.49 3.09
N ASP A 248 5.39 19.88 3.77
CA ASP A 248 5.82 21.28 3.88
C ASP A 248 6.04 21.96 2.52
N PRO A 249 6.65 21.31 1.52
CA PRO A 249 6.83 21.93 0.21
C PRO A 249 5.51 22.26 -0.50
N ILE A 250 4.45 21.49 -0.23
CA ILE A 250 3.11 21.70 -0.77
C ILE A 250 2.40 22.82 0.00
N LEU A 251 2.42 22.78 1.34
CA LEU A 251 1.80 23.81 2.18
C LEU A 251 2.40 25.20 1.92
N THR A 252 3.72 25.25 1.74
CA THR A 252 4.46 26.49 1.47
C THR A 252 4.44 26.90 0.00
N ARG A 253 3.76 26.12 -0.86
CA ARG A 253 3.66 26.35 -2.31
C ARG A 253 5.04 26.49 -2.98
N THR A 254 6.04 25.76 -2.48
CA THR A 254 7.42 25.81 -2.99
C THR A 254 7.75 24.68 -3.96
N ALA A 255 7.11 23.51 -3.82
CA ALA A 255 7.35 22.40 -4.72
C ALA A 255 6.78 22.69 -6.11
N PRO A 256 7.53 22.45 -7.20
CA PRO A 256 7.01 22.60 -8.56
C PRO A 256 5.96 21.54 -8.91
N LEU A 257 6.05 20.36 -8.28
CA LEU A 257 5.18 19.19 -8.50
C LEU A 257 4.92 18.50 -7.15
N GLY A 258 3.79 17.81 -7.04
CA GLY A 258 3.48 16.87 -5.97
C GLY A 258 2.73 15.65 -6.52
N ALA A 259 2.85 14.52 -5.84
CA ALA A 259 2.11 13.29 -6.10
C ALA A 259 2.09 12.43 -4.84
N TYR A 260 0.98 11.73 -4.60
CA TYR A 260 0.83 10.79 -3.48
C TYR A 260 1.10 11.37 -2.08
N ASN A 261 0.97 12.68 -1.90
CA ASN A 261 1.35 13.36 -0.66
C ASN A 261 0.38 13.07 0.51
N SER A 262 -0.84 12.63 0.22
CA SER A 262 -1.86 12.28 1.23
C SER A 262 -1.55 10.99 1.98
N GLU A 263 -0.73 10.12 1.40
CA GLU A 263 -0.19 8.94 2.08
C GLU A 263 0.55 9.35 3.37
N GLU A 264 1.33 10.42 3.28
CA GLU A 264 2.21 10.83 4.38
C GLU A 264 1.39 11.49 5.50
N LEU A 265 0.28 12.15 5.14
CA LEU A 265 -0.70 12.67 6.07
C LEU A 265 -1.36 11.54 6.86
N LEU A 266 -1.75 10.44 6.21
CA LEU A 266 -2.34 9.30 6.90
C LEU A 266 -1.35 8.66 7.87
N ALA A 267 -0.11 8.43 7.42
CA ALA A 267 0.94 7.85 8.25
C ALA A 267 1.22 8.68 9.51
N ARG A 268 1.34 10.02 9.35
CA ARG A 268 1.49 10.94 10.48
C ARG A 268 0.27 10.93 11.40
N ALA A 269 -0.94 10.99 10.85
CA ALA A 269 -2.18 10.97 11.64
C ALA A 269 -2.28 9.69 12.50
N GLN A 270 -1.95 8.54 11.92
CA GLN A 270 -1.93 7.26 12.63
C GLN A 270 -0.91 7.26 13.77
N LEU A 271 0.32 7.69 13.50
CA LEU A 271 1.38 7.76 14.52
C LEU A 271 0.97 8.65 15.69
N PHE A 272 0.57 9.90 15.44
CA PHE A 272 0.28 10.84 16.51
C PHE A 272 -1.00 10.48 17.27
N ARG A 273 -1.97 9.84 16.61
CA ARG A 273 -3.12 9.25 17.28
C ARG A 273 -2.70 8.13 18.24
N GLN A 274 -1.86 7.20 17.78
CA GLN A 274 -1.37 6.07 18.61
C GLN A 274 -0.57 6.55 19.82
N LEU A 275 0.22 7.62 19.66
CA LEU A 275 1.01 8.22 20.74
C LEU A 275 0.19 9.12 21.67
N ALA A 276 -1.10 9.37 21.36
CA ALA A 276 -1.92 10.38 22.01
C ALA A 276 -1.27 11.78 22.03
N ASP A 277 -0.47 12.12 21.00
CA ASP A 277 0.14 13.42 20.83
C ASP A 277 -0.86 14.40 20.20
N THR A 278 -1.61 15.10 21.05
CA THR A 278 -2.67 16.01 20.61
C THR A 278 -2.14 17.21 19.82
N THR A 279 -0.90 17.64 20.08
CA THR A 279 -0.32 18.82 19.43
C THR A 279 0.05 18.48 17.98
N SER A 280 0.80 17.41 17.77
CA SER A 280 1.20 16.97 16.44
C SER A 280 0.02 16.45 15.62
N LEU A 281 -1.00 15.87 16.30
CA LEU A 281 -2.27 15.52 15.66
C LEU A 281 -3.04 16.76 15.19
N ALA A 282 -3.10 17.83 16.00
CA ALA A 282 -3.73 19.09 15.60
C ALA A 282 -3.00 19.75 14.43
N GLU A 283 -1.66 19.71 14.39
CA GLU A 283 -0.91 20.15 13.23
C GLU A 283 -1.30 19.33 11.98
N THR A 284 -1.35 18.00 12.10
CA THR A 284 -1.74 17.11 10.99
C THR A 284 -3.18 17.39 10.51
N GLN A 285 -4.10 17.75 11.42
CA GLN A 285 -5.46 18.18 11.06
C GLN A 285 -5.45 19.43 10.18
N ASP A 286 -4.62 20.43 10.48
CA ASP A 286 -4.50 21.63 9.66
C ASP A 286 -3.92 21.32 8.28
N GLN A 287 -2.95 20.41 8.21
CA GLN A 287 -2.37 19.94 6.95
C GLN A 287 -3.41 19.22 6.08
N VAL A 288 -4.24 18.36 6.68
CA VAL A 288 -5.35 17.69 5.99
C VAL A 288 -6.37 18.71 5.47
N ARG A 289 -6.73 19.73 6.26
CA ARG A 289 -7.63 20.80 5.80
C ARG A 289 -7.06 21.52 4.59
N PHE A 290 -5.78 21.88 4.63
CA PHE A 290 -5.10 22.49 3.48
C PHE A 290 -5.25 21.61 2.24
N PHE A 291 -4.95 20.32 2.32
CA PHE A 291 -5.03 19.42 1.16
C PHE A 291 -6.45 19.36 0.57
N ILE A 292 -7.48 19.34 1.42
CA ILE A 292 -8.88 19.34 0.99
C ILE A 292 -9.24 20.65 0.26
N HIS A 293 -8.81 21.80 0.78
CA HIS A 293 -9.21 23.10 0.25
C HIS A 293 -8.36 23.58 -0.94
N GLU A 294 -7.09 23.20 -0.97
CA GLU A 294 -6.10 23.80 -1.87
C GLU A 294 -5.67 22.90 -3.03
N LEU A 295 -5.79 21.57 -2.88
CA LEU A 295 -5.33 20.62 -3.92
C LEU A 295 -6.48 19.99 -4.71
N THR A 296 -7.71 20.17 -4.25
CA THR A 296 -8.86 19.60 -4.95
C THR A 296 -9.29 20.48 -6.12
N THR A 297 -9.72 19.85 -7.21
CA THR A 297 -10.21 20.54 -8.40
C THR A 297 -11.43 21.39 -8.03
N PRO A 298 -11.42 22.71 -8.30
CA PRO A 298 -12.56 23.58 -8.02
C PRO A 298 -13.87 23.05 -8.64
N GLY A 299 -14.93 23.00 -7.85
CA GLY A 299 -16.28 22.58 -8.27
C GLY A 299 -16.53 21.06 -8.31
N THR A 300 -15.49 20.22 -8.38
CA THR A 300 -15.64 18.75 -8.27
C THR A 300 -15.06 18.19 -6.99
N HIS A 301 -14.18 18.93 -6.32
CA HIS A 301 -13.43 18.51 -5.14
C HIS A 301 -12.65 17.21 -5.37
N HIS A 302 -12.26 16.94 -6.61
CA HIS A 302 -11.46 15.78 -6.96
C HIS A 302 -9.96 16.08 -6.84
N ILE A 303 -9.22 15.24 -6.13
CA ILE A 303 -7.76 15.20 -6.17
C ILE A 303 -7.27 14.33 -7.34
N SER A 304 -6.14 14.71 -7.93
CA SER A 304 -5.40 13.96 -8.96
C SER A 304 -4.31 13.08 -8.34
N GLU A 305 -3.70 12.25 -9.18
CA GLU A 305 -2.49 11.52 -8.79
C GLU A 305 -1.32 12.46 -8.58
N ALA A 306 -1.03 13.30 -9.58
CA ALA A 306 -0.05 14.35 -9.52
C ALA A 306 -0.67 15.72 -9.77
N TYR A 307 -0.03 16.75 -9.24
CA TYR A 307 -0.41 18.14 -9.41
C TYR A 307 0.83 19.02 -9.55
N ALA A 308 0.68 20.11 -10.30
CA ALA A 308 1.77 21.03 -10.61
C ALA A 308 1.49 22.43 -10.14
N ARG A 309 2.51 23.08 -9.61
CA ARG A 309 2.41 24.47 -9.19
C ARG A 309 2.24 25.37 -10.41
N VAL A 310 1.18 26.17 -10.42
CA VAL A 310 0.89 27.16 -11.44
C VAL A 310 0.81 28.54 -10.80
N ASN A 311 1.33 29.56 -11.49
CA ASN A 311 1.26 30.93 -10.99
C ASN A 311 -0.11 31.57 -11.28
N LEU A 312 -1.17 30.89 -10.82
CA LEU A 312 -2.58 31.23 -10.98
C LEU A 312 -3.30 31.00 -9.65
N ASP A 313 -4.40 31.72 -9.45
CA ASP A 313 -5.32 31.62 -8.32
C ASP A 313 -6.55 30.91 -8.89
N LEU A 314 -6.56 29.59 -8.74
CA LEU A 314 -7.55 28.67 -9.29
C LEU A 314 -8.79 28.59 -8.40
N ASN A 315 -8.66 28.82 -7.10
CA ASN A 315 -9.76 28.74 -6.13
C ASN A 315 -10.43 30.10 -5.84
N GLY A 316 -9.80 31.22 -6.25
CA GLY A 316 -10.30 32.58 -6.10
C GLY A 316 -10.12 33.17 -4.69
N ASP A 317 -9.23 32.61 -3.87
CA ASP A 317 -8.99 33.05 -2.49
C ASP A 317 -8.02 34.25 -2.39
N GLY A 318 -7.42 34.67 -3.51
CA GLY A 318 -6.44 35.75 -3.59
C GLY A 318 -5.01 35.34 -3.26
N ILE A 319 -4.72 34.03 -3.14
CA ILE A 319 -3.41 33.48 -2.77
C ILE A 319 -2.78 32.79 -3.98
N LEU A 320 -1.58 33.24 -4.36
CA LEU A 320 -0.74 32.61 -5.40
C LEU A 320 0.52 32.01 -4.78
N PRO A 321 1.11 30.94 -5.35
CA PRO A 321 0.64 30.14 -6.51
C PRO A 321 -0.15 28.87 -6.13
N ASP A 322 -1.15 28.48 -6.93
CA ASP A 322 -1.93 27.23 -6.71
C ASP A 322 -1.31 25.98 -7.32
N TYR A 323 -1.92 24.83 -7.02
CA TYR A 323 -1.63 23.55 -7.65
C TYR A 323 -2.74 23.14 -8.62
N GLN A 324 -2.37 22.90 -9.87
CA GLN A 324 -3.25 22.37 -10.91
C GLN A 324 -3.14 20.83 -10.97
N PRO A 325 -4.25 20.10 -10.85
CA PRO A 325 -4.31 18.66 -11.12
C PRO A 325 -3.79 18.30 -12.53
N GLN A 326 -2.87 17.34 -12.64
CA GLN A 326 -2.25 16.99 -13.92
C GLN A 326 -2.81 15.73 -14.57
N ASN A 327 -3.05 14.67 -13.80
CA ASN A 327 -3.44 13.36 -14.33
C ASN A 327 -4.36 12.61 -13.37
N ASP A 328 -5.07 11.62 -13.91
CA ASP A 328 -6.01 10.75 -13.18
C ASP A 328 -6.89 11.51 -12.18
N ALA A 329 -7.69 12.49 -12.62
CA ALA A 329 -8.59 13.25 -11.76
C ALA A 329 -10.04 12.84 -12.02
N PRO A 330 -10.72 12.10 -11.11
CA PRO A 330 -10.30 11.77 -9.74
C PRO A 330 -9.34 10.60 -9.62
N HIS A 331 -8.32 10.74 -8.76
CA HIS A 331 -7.43 9.64 -8.40
C HIS A 331 -7.95 8.97 -7.14
N VAL A 332 -8.59 7.82 -7.32
CA VAL A 332 -9.31 7.15 -6.22
C VAL A 332 -8.37 6.76 -5.08
N TRP A 333 -7.10 6.49 -5.37
CA TRP A 333 -6.11 6.17 -4.36
C TRP A 333 -5.81 7.36 -3.46
N GLU A 334 -5.40 8.48 -4.04
CA GLU A 334 -5.08 9.69 -3.27
C GLU A 334 -6.30 10.19 -2.48
N HIS A 335 -7.50 10.08 -3.05
CA HIS A 335 -8.76 10.31 -2.34
C HIS A 335 -8.93 9.41 -1.13
N ALA A 336 -8.71 8.10 -1.28
CA ALA A 336 -8.84 7.16 -0.18
C ALA A 336 -7.86 7.47 0.94
N TYR A 337 -6.64 7.92 0.60
CA TYR A 337 -5.66 8.34 1.59
C TYR A 337 -6.07 9.60 2.33
N LEU A 338 -6.46 10.65 1.60
CA LEU A 338 -6.90 11.90 2.21
C LEU A 338 -8.14 11.69 3.08
N TYR A 339 -9.09 10.87 2.62
CA TYR A 339 -10.26 10.47 3.42
C TYR A 339 -9.86 9.74 4.69
N ALA A 340 -9.01 8.71 4.60
CA ALA A 340 -8.56 7.96 5.75
C ALA A 340 -7.76 8.85 6.73
N ALA A 341 -6.91 9.74 6.22
CA ALA A 341 -6.16 10.70 7.02
C ALA A 341 -7.13 11.62 7.79
N ALA A 342 -8.16 12.15 7.13
CA ALA A 342 -9.20 12.94 7.80
C ALA A 342 -9.95 12.13 8.86
N MET A 343 -10.35 10.89 8.56
CA MET A 343 -11.04 10.03 9.52
C MET A 343 -10.18 9.73 10.75
N VAL A 344 -8.89 9.48 10.58
CA VAL A 344 -7.96 9.23 11.69
C VAL A 344 -7.61 10.52 12.44
N ALA A 345 -7.44 11.63 11.74
CA ALA A 345 -7.06 12.91 12.35
C ALA A 345 -8.22 13.53 13.14
N PHE A 346 -9.44 13.49 12.61
CA PHE A 346 -10.62 14.13 13.21
C PHE A 346 -11.55 13.17 13.96
N GLY A 347 -11.47 11.87 13.68
CA GLY A 347 -12.36 10.88 14.27
C GLY A 347 -12.22 10.76 15.79
N SER A 348 -13.28 10.32 16.44
CA SER A 348 -13.32 10.03 17.89
C SER A 348 -13.02 8.58 18.24
N ARG A 349 -12.75 7.73 17.23
CA ARG A 349 -12.65 6.28 17.36
C ARG A 349 -11.21 5.81 17.44
#